data_AF-A0A3N1V7D1-F1
#
_entry.id   AF-A0A3N1V7D1-F1
#
_cell.length_a   1.000
_cell.length_b   1.000
_cell.length_c   1.000
_cell.angle_alpha   90.00
_cell.angle_beta   90.00
_cell.angle_gamma   90.00
#
_symmetry.space_group_name_H-M   'P 1'
#
loop_
_entity.id
_entity.type
_entity.pdbx_description
1 polymer ?
#
loop_
_entity_poly.entity_id
_entity_poly.type
_entity_poly.pdbx_seq_one_letter_code
_entity_poly.pdbx_strand_id
1 'polypeptide(L)'
;MLAATGTAAAPSPPPAPKPQITDAEVDAALGRLPGFVTDAMRSTGVPGAAVAVVHDDKVVYLKGFGVRRTDAPGAIGPDTVFQVASVSKPISSTVVAGALKDPADWNGRTELPGFALKDPWVTGHVTTADLFSHRSGLPDHAGDLLEDLGYDQAYILDHLRLEPLTPFRASYNYTNFGLTAAAEAVARQQGTTWEKLSQDTLFKPAGMTHTSTEFSSFINAPDHAATHVKNPDGTWSPRFVRDPDAQAPAGGVSSTVTDMARWLRLQLADGTLDGKRIIPAGTLAATRLPHIVSQAPTPPLDHTGFYGLGWNVSYDDAGRLRLSHSGGFELGANTNVTLLPLEKLGIVVLTNGAPVGMADAIAMDFFDTAEHGAPTTDWLPLFAELYARQLGPGPSATDYAHPPAGAKPARADSAYTGTYVSPYYGKLTVTAKEGGGLTLSLGPKPMRFPLTHYDGDTFSYVTAGENAVGRTGVSFKDGTVRIEYLDANHLGTFTKQ
;
A
#
# COMPACT_ATOMS: atom_id res chain seq x y z
N MET A 1 -38.82 -61.08 10.25
CA MET A 1 -39.36 -59.78 9.79
C MET A 1 -38.78 -58.71 10.69
N LEU A 2 -37.78 -57.97 10.23
CA LEU A 2 -37.25 -56.77 10.89
C LEU A 2 -37.83 -55.58 10.12
N ALA A 3 -38.59 -54.75 10.83
CA ALA A 3 -39.24 -53.57 10.28
C ALA A 3 -38.17 -52.53 9.89
N ALA A 4 -38.21 -52.07 8.64
CA ALA A 4 -37.38 -50.98 8.15
C ALA A 4 -37.82 -49.68 8.84
N THR A 5 -36.98 -49.16 9.73
CA THR A 5 -37.12 -47.81 10.28
C THR A 5 -36.83 -46.80 9.17
N GLY A 6 -37.85 -46.02 8.80
CA GLY A 6 -37.73 -44.97 7.79
C GLY A 6 -36.67 -43.95 8.19
N THR A 7 -35.68 -43.75 7.34
CA THR A 7 -34.71 -42.66 7.43
C THR A 7 -35.43 -41.33 7.22
N ALA A 8 -35.58 -40.54 8.28
CA ALA A 8 -36.01 -39.15 8.17
C ALA A 8 -34.98 -38.39 7.31
N ALA A 9 -35.45 -37.65 6.30
CA ALA A 9 -34.58 -36.81 5.47
C ALA A 9 -33.89 -35.76 6.36
N ALA A 10 -32.59 -35.58 6.17
CA ALA A 10 -31.84 -34.53 6.86
C ALA A 10 -32.45 -33.15 6.53
N PRO A 11 -32.61 -32.26 7.53
CA PRO A 11 -33.14 -30.93 7.29
C PRO A 11 -32.24 -30.18 6.28
N SER A 12 -32.86 -29.48 5.33
CA SER A 12 -32.13 -28.65 4.37
C SER A 12 -31.48 -27.45 5.09
N PRO A 13 -30.28 -27.03 4.69
CA PRO A 13 -29.65 -25.83 5.25
C PRO A 13 -30.51 -24.58 4.97
N PRO A 14 -30.43 -23.56 5.84
CA PRO A 14 -31.13 -22.30 5.61
C PRO A 14 -30.71 -21.66 4.28
N PRO A 15 -31.59 -20.87 3.65
CA PRO A 15 -31.27 -20.15 2.42
C PRO A 15 -30.12 -19.16 2.65
N ALA A 16 -29.37 -18.87 1.59
CA ALA A 16 -28.33 -17.85 1.63
C ALA A 16 -28.88 -16.50 2.11
N PRO A 17 -28.08 -15.72 2.86
CA PRO A 17 -28.48 -14.38 3.26
C PRO A 17 -28.77 -13.53 2.02
N LYS A 18 -29.71 -12.61 2.15
CA LYS A 18 -30.08 -11.65 1.09
C LYS A 18 -29.40 -10.30 1.37
N PRO A 19 -29.21 -9.44 0.34
CA PRO A 19 -28.88 -8.03 0.54
C PRO A 19 -29.81 -7.42 1.58
N GLN A 20 -29.23 -6.63 2.48
CA GLN A 20 -29.93 -5.96 3.57
C GLN A 20 -30.03 -4.44 3.34
N ILE A 21 -29.15 -3.88 2.50
CA ILE A 21 -29.21 -2.47 2.09
C ILE A 21 -30.17 -2.35 0.91
N THR A 22 -31.12 -1.44 1.02
CA THR A 22 -32.11 -1.12 -0.01
C THR A 22 -31.60 -0.08 -0.99
N ASP A 23 -32.17 -0.05 -2.21
CA ASP A 23 -31.89 1.01 -3.20
C ASP A 23 -32.09 2.42 -2.62
N ALA A 24 -33.11 2.60 -1.77
CA ALA A 24 -33.42 3.90 -1.15
C ALA A 24 -32.34 4.35 -0.16
N GLU A 25 -31.71 3.42 0.57
CA GLU A 25 -30.60 3.73 1.47
C GLU A 25 -29.33 4.06 0.70
N VAL A 26 -29.06 3.35 -0.40
CA VAL A 26 -27.99 3.72 -1.33
C VAL A 26 -28.22 5.11 -1.91
N ASP A 27 -29.44 5.41 -2.37
CA ASP A 27 -29.80 6.72 -2.91
C ASP A 27 -29.63 7.85 -1.86
N ALA A 28 -29.95 7.58 -0.59
CA ALA A 28 -29.72 8.53 0.50
C ALA A 28 -28.23 8.83 0.70
N ALA A 29 -27.38 7.78 0.72
CA ALA A 29 -25.93 7.93 0.81
C ALA A 29 -25.35 8.68 -0.41
N LEU A 30 -25.85 8.40 -1.61
CA LEU A 30 -25.48 9.12 -2.84
C LEU A 30 -25.88 10.59 -2.81
N GLY A 31 -27.03 10.93 -2.21
CA GLY A 31 -27.48 12.32 -2.04
C GLY A 31 -26.54 13.15 -1.16
N ARG A 32 -25.93 12.52 -0.15
CA ARG A 32 -24.98 13.14 0.79
C ARG A 32 -23.57 13.27 0.20
N LEU A 33 -23.12 12.23 -0.51
CA LEU A 33 -21.74 12.04 -0.94
C LEU A 33 -21.07 13.29 -1.58
N PRO A 34 -21.67 14.01 -2.56
CA PRO A 34 -21.03 15.17 -3.17
C PRO A 34 -20.72 16.31 -2.20
N GLY A 35 -21.62 16.53 -1.23
CA GLY A 35 -21.46 17.55 -0.20
C GLY A 35 -20.32 17.18 0.73
N PHE A 36 -20.32 15.93 1.21
CA PHE A 36 -19.27 15.44 2.10
C PHE A 36 -17.88 15.47 1.45
N VAL A 37 -17.74 15.06 0.17
CA VAL A 37 -16.47 15.17 -0.56
C VAL A 37 -15.97 16.62 -0.61
N THR A 38 -16.86 17.57 -0.94
CA THR A 38 -16.52 18.99 -1.03
C THR A 38 -16.08 19.57 0.33
N ASP A 39 -16.77 19.19 1.39
CA ASP A 39 -16.45 19.65 2.74
C ASP A 39 -15.16 19.01 3.28
N ALA A 40 -14.92 17.74 2.99
CA ALA A 40 -13.68 17.05 3.33
C ALA A 40 -12.47 17.68 2.62
N MET A 41 -12.59 18.00 1.32
CA MET A 41 -11.55 18.73 0.58
C MET A 41 -11.27 20.10 1.21
N ARG A 42 -12.32 20.84 1.57
CA ARG A 42 -12.18 22.17 2.21
C ARG A 42 -11.50 22.09 3.56
N SER A 43 -11.85 21.08 4.36
CA SER A 43 -11.31 20.89 5.72
C SER A 43 -9.85 20.44 5.70
N THR A 44 -9.47 19.59 4.75
CA THR A 44 -8.12 19.01 4.68
C THR A 44 -7.16 19.82 3.81
N GLY A 45 -7.70 20.57 2.84
CA GLY A 45 -6.98 21.27 1.79
C GLY A 45 -6.57 20.37 0.61
N VAL A 46 -6.93 19.09 0.61
CA VAL A 46 -6.56 18.15 -0.47
C VAL A 46 -7.05 18.71 -1.83
N PRO A 47 -6.16 18.86 -2.84
CA PRO A 47 -6.48 19.63 -4.04
C PRO A 47 -7.55 19.02 -4.94
N GLY A 48 -7.61 17.69 -5.03
CA GLY A 48 -8.50 17.01 -5.95
C GLY A 48 -8.81 15.58 -5.55
N ALA A 49 -9.99 15.13 -5.98
CA ALA A 49 -10.50 13.79 -5.74
C ALA A 49 -11.36 13.29 -6.90
N ALA A 50 -11.46 11.97 -7.08
CA ALA A 50 -12.38 11.33 -7.98
C ALA A 50 -13.05 10.13 -7.29
N VAL A 51 -14.36 9.98 -7.45
CA VAL A 51 -15.15 8.98 -6.72
C VAL A 51 -16.08 8.24 -7.69
N ALA A 52 -16.17 6.92 -7.53
CA ALA A 52 -17.19 6.10 -8.18
C ALA A 52 -17.85 5.17 -7.17
N VAL A 53 -19.15 4.93 -7.38
CA VAL A 53 -19.95 3.96 -6.63
C VAL A 53 -20.59 3.00 -7.63
N VAL A 54 -20.49 1.71 -7.33
CA VAL A 54 -21.15 0.63 -8.06
C VAL A 54 -22.17 -0.04 -7.15
N HIS A 55 -23.40 -0.19 -7.64
CA HIS A 55 -24.47 -0.92 -6.97
C HIS A 55 -25.22 -1.78 -7.99
N ASP A 56 -25.40 -3.07 -7.69
CA ASP A 56 -26.09 -4.06 -8.53
C ASP A 56 -25.68 -3.99 -10.02
N ASP A 57 -24.36 -4.10 -10.27
CA ASP A 57 -23.72 -4.03 -11.58
C ASP A 57 -23.87 -2.68 -12.35
N LYS A 58 -24.34 -1.62 -11.68
CA LYS A 58 -24.47 -0.28 -12.27
C LYS A 58 -23.50 0.69 -11.63
N VAL A 59 -22.87 1.53 -12.45
CA VAL A 59 -22.16 2.72 -11.96
C VAL A 59 -23.21 3.77 -11.61
N VAL A 60 -23.50 3.92 -10.31
CA VAL A 60 -24.54 4.83 -9.79
C VAL A 60 -23.98 6.20 -9.41
N TYR A 61 -22.65 6.30 -9.30
CA TYR A 61 -21.94 7.56 -9.10
C TYR A 61 -20.60 7.54 -9.83
N LEU A 62 -20.23 8.64 -10.48
CA LEU A 62 -18.95 8.81 -11.15
C LEU A 62 -18.64 10.31 -11.30
N LYS A 63 -17.70 10.84 -10.51
CA LYS A 63 -17.43 12.28 -10.50
C LYS A 63 -16.00 12.63 -10.05
N GLY A 64 -15.42 13.63 -10.71
CA GLY A 64 -14.18 14.30 -10.30
C GLY A 64 -14.45 15.64 -9.59
N PHE A 65 -13.51 16.05 -8.73
CA PHE A 65 -13.56 17.24 -7.89
C PHE A 65 -12.20 17.91 -7.81
N GLY A 66 -12.20 19.24 -7.79
CA GLY A 66 -10.99 20.05 -7.61
C GLY A 66 -10.06 20.03 -8.81
N VAL A 67 -8.76 20.10 -8.53
CA VAL A 67 -7.72 20.33 -9.54
C VAL A 67 -6.66 19.24 -9.58
N ARG A 68 -6.16 18.98 -10.79
CA ARG A 68 -5.10 18.01 -11.05
C ARG A 68 -3.75 18.47 -10.51
N ARG A 69 -3.54 19.78 -10.45
CA ARG A 69 -2.32 20.46 -10.01
C ARG A 69 -2.67 21.79 -9.33
N THR A 70 -2.00 22.15 -8.24
CA THR A 70 -2.20 23.46 -7.59
C THR A 70 -1.44 24.61 -8.27
N ASP A 71 -0.44 24.29 -9.10
CA ASP A 71 0.42 25.24 -9.81
C ASP A 71 0.05 25.43 -11.29
N ALA A 72 -0.99 24.74 -11.78
CA ALA A 72 -1.41 24.76 -13.18
C ALA A 72 -2.92 24.54 -13.34
N PRO A 73 -3.55 25.04 -14.43
CA PRO A 73 -4.97 24.81 -14.67
C PRO A 73 -5.26 23.34 -15.01
N GLY A 74 -6.44 22.86 -14.60
CA GLY A 74 -6.96 21.55 -14.98
C GLY A 74 -7.84 20.95 -13.90
N ALA A 75 -9.11 20.74 -14.21
CA ALA A 75 -10.05 20.08 -13.32
C ALA A 75 -9.81 18.56 -13.29
N ILE A 76 -10.10 17.93 -12.16
CA ILE A 76 -10.18 16.46 -12.09
C ILE A 76 -11.50 16.02 -12.73
N GLY A 77 -11.42 15.08 -13.66
CA GLY A 77 -12.56 14.38 -14.26
C GLY A 77 -12.56 12.89 -13.92
N PRO A 78 -13.60 12.15 -14.35
CA PRO A 78 -13.66 10.69 -14.19
C PRO A 78 -12.50 9.91 -14.83
N ASP A 79 -11.94 10.45 -15.91
CA ASP A 79 -10.87 9.83 -16.70
C ASP A 79 -9.48 10.39 -16.37
N THR A 80 -9.37 11.24 -15.35
CA THR A 80 -8.06 11.67 -14.84
C THR A 80 -7.35 10.50 -14.19
N VAL A 81 -6.11 10.25 -14.60
CA VAL A 81 -5.26 9.16 -14.11
C VAL A 81 -4.63 9.55 -12.76
N PHE A 82 -4.75 8.67 -11.78
CA PHE A 82 -4.12 8.76 -10.47
C PHE A 82 -3.19 7.58 -10.26
N GLN A 83 -2.13 7.77 -9.48
CA GLN A 83 -1.48 6.64 -8.82
C GLN A 83 -2.40 6.12 -7.72
N VAL A 84 -2.70 4.82 -7.72
CA VAL A 84 -3.61 4.24 -6.72
C VAL A 84 -2.89 3.66 -5.50
N ALA A 85 -1.55 3.74 -5.47
CA ALA A 85 -0.70 3.27 -4.38
C ALA A 85 -1.07 1.84 -3.96
N SER A 86 -1.18 1.54 -2.66
CA SER A 86 -1.46 0.18 -2.18
C SER A 86 -2.80 -0.44 -2.58
N VAL A 87 -3.74 0.32 -3.17
CA VAL A 87 -4.89 -0.28 -3.90
C VAL A 87 -4.44 -1.12 -5.10
N SER A 88 -3.18 -1.00 -5.51
CA SER A 88 -2.52 -1.93 -6.44
C SER A 88 -2.57 -3.38 -5.95
N LYS A 89 -2.49 -3.65 -4.64
CA LYS A 89 -2.45 -5.02 -4.08
C LYS A 89 -3.71 -5.84 -4.39
N PRO A 90 -4.93 -5.35 -4.16
CA PRO A 90 -6.13 -6.08 -4.56
C PRO A 90 -6.30 -6.18 -6.08
N ILE A 91 -5.81 -5.21 -6.85
CA ILE A 91 -5.77 -5.29 -8.33
C ILE A 91 -4.82 -6.41 -8.76
N SER A 92 -3.61 -6.46 -8.20
CA SER A 92 -2.61 -7.50 -8.45
C SER A 92 -3.10 -8.87 -8.03
N SER A 93 -3.85 -8.95 -6.93
CA SER A 93 -4.52 -10.19 -6.50
C SER A 93 -5.54 -10.67 -7.54
N THR A 94 -6.26 -9.74 -8.18
CA THR A 94 -7.17 -10.05 -9.28
C THR A 94 -6.43 -10.58 -10.51
N VAL A 95 -5.30 -9.95 -10.87
CA VAL A 95 -4.43 -10.39 -11.98
C VAL A 95 -3.90 -11.80 -11.72
N VAL A 96 -3.35 -12.05 -10.53
CA VAL A 96 -2.85 -13.38 -10.16
C VAL A 96 -4.00 -14.39 -10.17
N ALA A 97 -5.15 -14.10 -9.57
CA ALA A 97 -6.32 -14.97 -9.62
C ALA A 97 -6.74 -15.34 -11.05
N GLY A 98 -6.65 -14.41 -12.01
CA GLY A 98 -6.94 -14.67 -13.42
C GLY A 98 -5.88 -15.52 -14.14
N ALA A 99 -4.64 -15.53 -13.65
CA ALA A 99 -3.56 -16.34 -14.19
C ALA A 99 -3.55 -17.78 -13.66
N LEU A 100 -4.16 -18.03 -12.50
CA LEU A 100 -4.28 -19.35 -11.88
C LEU A 100 -5.42 -20.18 -12.49
N LYS A 101 -5.30 -21.51 -12.43
CA LYS A 101 -6.31 -22.44 -12.99
C LYS A 101 -7.26 -22.94 -11.93
N ASP A 102 -6.75 -23.17 -10.72
CA ASP A 102 -7.50 -23.68 -9.58
C ASP A 102 -7.22 -22.82 -8.33
N PRO A 103 -8.19 -22.63 -7.42
CA PRO A 103 -7.96 -21.95 -6.14
C PRO A 103 -6.76 -22.48 -5.34
N ALA A 104 -6.47 -23.78 -5.43
CA ALA A 104 -5.35 -24.41 -4.74
C ALA A 104 -3.98 -23.92 -5.24
N ASP A 105 -3.89 -23.39 -6.46
CA ASP A 105 -2.64 -22.92 -7.05
C ASP A 105 -2.04 -21.73 -6.28
N TRP A 106 -2.86 -20.98 -5.53
CA TRP A 106 -2.38 -19.95 -4.61
C TRP A 106 -1.42 -20.49 -3.54
N ASN A 107 -1.54 -21.77 -3.19
CA ASN A 107 -0.65 -22.46 -2.25
C ASN A 107 0.58 -23.08 -2.94
N GLY A 108 0.77 -22.83 -4.24
CA GLY A 108 2.01 -23.16 -4.92
C GLY A 108 3.20 -22.41 -4.32
N ARG A 109 4.35 -23.09 -4.27
CA ARG A 109 5.61 -22.47 -3.83
C ARG A 109 5.94 -21.28 -4.73
N THR A 110 6.36 -20.17 -4.12
CA THR A 110 6.86 -19.03 -4.87
C THR A 110 8.25 -19.32 -5.42
N GLU A 111 8.36 -19.40 -6.75
CA GLU A 111 9.61 -19.66 -7.45
C GLU A 111 10.00 -18.46 -8.31
N LEU A 112 10.92 -17.66 -7.80
CA LEU A 112 11.49 -16.52 -8.51
C LEU A 112 13.02 -16.56 -8.40
N PRO A 113 13.76 -16.64 -9.52
CA PRO A 113 15.23 -16.61 -9.47
C PRO A 113 15.74 -15.34 -8.76
N GLY A 114 16.73 -15.51 -7.89
CA GLY A 114 17.26 -14.42 -7.08
C GLY A 114 16.47 -14.16 -5.79
N PHE A 115 15.20 -14.55 -5.68
CA PHE A 115 14.46 -14.41 -4.44
C PHE A 115 14.78 -15.54 -3.45
N ALA A 116 15.03 -15.18 -2.20
CA ALA A 116 15.05 -16.10 -1.07
C ALA A 116 14.74 -15.35 0.23
N LEU A 117 14.36 -16.10 1.24
CA LEU A 117 14.22 -15.62 2.61
C LEU A 117 15.40 -16.15 3.45
N LYS A 118 15.68 -15.50 4.57
CA LYS A 118 16.84 -15.80 5.42
C LYS A 118 16.92 -17.25 5.88
N ASP A 119 15.77 -17.86 6.15
CA ASP A 119 15.66 -19.29 6.45
C ASP A 119 15.45 -20.08 5.13
N PRO A 120 16.37 -21.01 4.77
CA PRO A 120 16.21 -21.86 3.59
C PRO A 120 14.95 -22.74 3.63
N TRP A 121 14.51 -23.16 4.81
CA TRP A 121 13.27 -23.92 4.94
C TRP A 121 12.07 -23.04 4.59
N VAL A 122 11.99 -21.82 5.11
CA VAL A 122 10.92 -20.88 4.75
C VAL A 122 10.95 -20.56 3.26
N THR A 123 12.14 -20.33 2.69
CA THR A 123 12.31 -20.15 1.23
C THR A 123 11.73 -21.32 0.44
N GLY A 124 11.95 -22.56 0.90
CA GLY A 124 11.44 -23.76 0.25
C GLY A 124 9.93 -24.01 0.40
N HIS A 125 9.24 -23.29 1.28
CA HIS A 125 7.84 -23.54 1.66
C HIS A 125 6.91 -22.32 1.56
N VAL A 126 7.45 -21.12 1.38
CA VAL A 126 6.67 -19.89 1.19
C VAL A 126 5.86 -19.98 -0.11
N THR A 127 4.58 -19.65 -0.01
CA THR A 127 3.64 -19.71 -1.14
C THR A 127 3.24 -18.33 -1.62
N THR A 128 2.64 -18.27 -2.81
CA THR A 128 2.02 -17.04 -3.32
C THR A 128 0.99 -16.50 -2.34
N ALA A 129 0.18 -17.38 -1.72
CA ALA A 129 -0.76 -17.00 -0.67
C ALA A 129 -0.07 -16.41 0.56
N ASP A 130 1.06 -16.99 1.02
CA ASP A 130 1.77 -16.49 2.20
C ASP A 130 2.30 -15.06 1.99
N LEU A 131 2.76 -14.74 0.79
CA LEU A 131 3.28 -13.42 0.44
C LEU A 131 2.16 -12.41 0.18
N PHE A 132 1.09 -12.79 -0.51
CA PHE A 132 -0.08 -11.92 -0.71
C PHE A 132 -0.88 -11.67 0.57
N SER A 133 -0.71 -12.52 1.60
CA SER A 133 -1.34 -12.35 2.92
C SER A 133 -0.40 -11.89 4.02
N HIS A 134 0.80 -11.40 3.66
CA HIS A 134 1.74 -10.77 4.61
C HIS A 134 2.14 -11.66 5.80
N ARG A 135 2.27 -12.98 5.56
CA ARG A 135 2.59 -13.98 6.60
C ARG A 135 3.86 -14.79 6.33
N SER A 136 4.76 -14.23 5.52
CA SER A 136 6.05 -14.82 5.15
C SER A 136 7.08 -14.80 6.28
N GLY A 137 6.83 -14.03 7.34
CA GLY A 137 7.77 -13.79 8.42
C GLY A 137 8.72 -12.61 8.16
N LEU A 138 8.72 -12.03 6.96
CA LEU A 138 9.47 -10.79 6.68
C LEU A 138 9.10 -9.68 7.68
N PRO A 139 10.02 -8.76 8.01
CA PRO A 139 9.69 -7.57 8.77
C PRO A 139 8.73 -6.66 8.00
N ASP A 140 8.07 -5.78 8.74
CA ASP A 140 7.22 -4.75 8.18
C ASP A 140 8.03 -3.85 7.21
N HIS A 141 7.47 -3.58 6.03
CA HIS A 141 8.06 -2.79 4.94
C HIS A 141 9.49 -3.23 4.51
N ALA A 142 9.82 -4.51 4.69
CA ALA A 142 11.11 -5.06 4.23
C ALA A 142 11.35 -4.78 2.74
N GLY A 143 12.49 -4.14 2.43
CA GLY A 143 12.89 -3.73 1.09
C GLY A 143 12.60 -2.27 0.72
N ASP A 144 11.67 -1.59 1.39
CA ASP A 144 11.22 -0.25 0.99
C ASP A 144 12.33 0.81 1.11
N LEU A 145 13.17 0.71 2.14
CA LEU A 145 14.32 1.60 2.31
C LEU A 145 15.39 1.40 1.23
N LEU A 146 15.46 0.23 0.59
CA LEU A 146 16.34 0.02 -0.56
C LEU A 146 15.78 0.71 -1.80
N GLU A 147 14.46 0.69 -2.02
CA GLU A 147 13.80 1.45 -3.08
C GLU A 147 14.07 2.96 -2.92
N ASP A 148 13.91 3.50 -1.71
CA ASP A 148 14.18 4.92 -1.43
C ASP A 148 15.61 5.34 -1.76
N LEU A 149 16.57 4.43 -1.54
CA LEU A 149 17.98 4.65 -1.90
C LEU A 149 18.26 4.50 -3.40
N GLY A 150 17.26 4.08 -4.19
CA GLY A 150 17.32 3.96 -5.65
C GLY A 150 17.85 2.62 -6.15
N TYR A 151 17.78 1.56 -5.34
CA TYR A 151 18.05 0.20 -5.81
C TYR A 151 16.93 -0.30 -6.72
N ASP A 152 17.27 -1.15 -7.69
CA ASP A 152 16.29 -1.77 -8.58
C ASP A 152 15.59 -2.97 -7.92
N GLN A 153 14.47 -3.40 -8.51
CA GLN A 153 13.68 -4.52 -7.99
C GLN A 153 14.52 -5.79 -7.82
N ALA A 154 15.42 -6.10 -8.76
CA ALA A 154 16.23 -7.31 -8.72
C ALA A 154 17.16 -7.32 -7.50
N TYR A 155 17.82 -6.19 -7.21
CA TYR A 155 18.62 -6.04 -6.01
C TYR A 155 17.75 -6.20 -4.77
N ILE A 156 16.60 -5.51 -4.69
CA ILE A 156 15.75 -5.52 -3.51
C ILE A 156 15.25 -6.94 -3.20
N LEU A 157 14.69 -7.64 -4.20
CA LEU A 157 14.17 -8.99 -4.03
C LEU A 157 15.26 -10.01 -3.65
N ASP A 158 16.48 -9.83 -4.16
CA ASP A 158 17.61 -10.67 -3.75
C ASP A 158 18.05 -10.42 -2.31
N HIS A 159 18.02 -9.18 -1.85
CA HIS A 159 18.52 -8.79 -0.53
C HIS A 159 17.52 -9.06 0.59
N LEU A 160 16.25 -9.38 0.30
CA LEU A 160 15.28 -9.88 1.29
C LEU A 160 15.80 -11.11 2.06
N ARG A 161 16.75 -11.87 1.50
CA ARG A 161 17.41 -13.00 2.19
C ARG A 161 18.22 -12.60 3.42
N LEU A 162 18.54 -11.31 3.59
CA LEU A 162 19.34 -10.81 4.70
C LEU A 162 18.47 -10.31 5.87
N GLU A 163 17.20 -10.00 5.60
CA GLU A 163 16.23 -9.55 6.60
C GLU A 163 15.96 -10.63 7.66
N PRO A 164 15.87 -10.28 8.95
CA PRO A 164 15.46 -11.23 9.98
C PRO A 164 14.03 -11.72 9.71
N LEU A 165 13.72 -12.94 10.12
CA LEU A 165 12.35 -13.47 10.03
C LEU A 165 11.72 -13.55 11.41
N THR A 166 10.49 -13.07 11.49
CA THR A 166 9.52 -13.43 12.53
C THR A 166 8.91 -14.81 12.23
N PRO A 167 8.20 -15.45 13.18
CA PRO A 167 7.65 -16.79 12.98
C PRO A 167 6.74 -16.92 11.74
N PHE A 168 7.18 -17.71 10.76
CA PHE A 168 6.47 -17.96 9.51
C PHE A 168 5.03 -18.45 9.74
N ARG A 169 4.05 -17.84 9.04
CA ARG A 169 2.59 -18.07 9.14
C ARG A 169 1.95 -17.77 10.49
N ALA A 170 2.72 -17.33 11.48
CA ALA A 170 2.22 -16.98 12.82
C ALA A 170 2.32 -15.48 13.11
N SER A 171 2.88 -14.68 12.19
CA SER A 171 2.96 -13.23 12.26
C SER A 171 2.36 -12.57 11.02
N TYR A 172 1.76 -11.40 11.22
CA TYR A 172 1.34 -10.49 10.15
C TYR A 172 2.29 -9.28 10.15
N ASN A 173 3.01 -9.08 9.05
CA ASN A 173 3.85 -7.90 8.82
C ASN A 173 3.66 -7.46 7.37
N TYR A 174 3.21 -6.22 7.18
CA TYR A 174 2.86 -5.71 5.86
C TYR A 174 4.13 -5.51 5.03
N THR A 175 4.23 -6.13 3.86
CA THR A 175 5.43 -6.00 3.01
C THR A 175 5.06 -5.80 1.55
N ASN A 176 5.63 -4.75 0.95
CA ASN A 176 5.48 -4.47 -0.47
C ASN A 176 6.26 -5.48 -1.32
N PHE A 177 7.55 -5.67 -1.01
CA PHE A 177 8.42 -6.52 -1.81
C PHE A 177 8.14 -8.03 -1.65
N GLY A 178 7.57 -8.46 -0.53
CA GLY A 178 7.06 -9.84 -0.41
C GLY A 178 5.95 -10.13 -1.43
N LEU A 179 4.94 -9.26 -1.50
CA LEU A 179 3.85 -9.37 -2.48
C LEU A 179 4.37 -9.24 -3.93
N THR A 180 5.28 -8.29 -4.17
CA THR A 180 5.95 -8.12 -5.48
C THR A 180 6.65 -9.41 -5.92
N ALA A 181 7.41 -10.07 -5.05
CA ALA A 181 8.08 -11.33 -5.37
C ALA A 181 7.08 -12.42 -5.84
N ALA A 182 5.93 -12.53 -5.18
CA ALA A 182 4.90 -13.48 -5.56
C ALA A 182 4.25 -13.18 -6.91
N ALA A 183 3.94 -11.91 -7.16
CA ALA A 183 3.37 -11.46 -8.44
C ALA A 183 4.33 -11.69 -9.61
N GLU A 184 5.60 -11.34 -9.44
CA GLU A 184 6.65 -11.57 -10.43
C GLU A 184 6.89 -13.07 -10.68
N ALA A 185 6.85 -13.90 -9.62
CA ALA A 185 6.94 -15.35 -9.76
C ALA A 185 5.81 -15.90 -10.65
N VAL A 186 4.57 -15.44 -10.45
CA VAL A 186 3.42 -15.85 -11.26
C VAL A 186 3.59 -15.40 -12.71
N ALA A 187 3.97 -14.14 -12.96
CA ALA A 187 4.23 -13.67 -14.33
C ALA A 187 5.31 -14.49 -15.03
N ARG A 188 6.38 -14.82 -14.31
CA ARG A 188 7.49 -15.62 -14.81
C ARG A 188 7.10 -17.06 -15.12
N GLN A 189 6.23 -17.67 -14.31
CA GLN A 189 5.65 -18.99 -14.55
C GLN A 189 4.77 -19.01 -15.81
N GLN A 190 4.10 -17.89 -16.11
CA GLN A 190 3.34 -17.69 -17.35
C GLN A 190 4.23 -17.27 -18.54
N GLY A 191 5.55 -17.16 -18.34
CA GLY A 191 6.50 -16.81 -19.41
C GLY A 191 6.40 -15.36 -19.89
N THR A 192 5.97 -14.44 -19.04
CA THR A 192 5.74 -13.03 -19.36
C THR A 192 6.28 -12.10 -18.26
N THR A 193 6.30 -10.79 -18.50
CA THR A 193 6.53 -9.78 -17.46
C THR A 193 5.25 -9.47 -16.69
N TRP A 194 5.37 -8.86 -15.51
CA TRP A 194 4.25 -8.43 -14.69
C TRP A 194 3.32 -7.47 -15.44
N GLU A 195 3.89 -6.48 -16.14
CA GLU A 195 3.14 -5.47 -16.89
C GLU A 195 2.28 -6.14 -17.95
N LYS A 196 2.88 -7.03 -18.74
CA LYS A 196 2.16 -7.75 -19.79
C LYS A 196 1.14 -8.74 -19.21
N LEU A 197 1.42 -9.41 -18.09
CA LEU A 197 0.43 -10.26 -17.42
C LEU A 197 -0.79 -9.46 -16.97
N SER A 198 -0.57 -8.33 -16.29
CA SER A 198 -1.63 -7.45 -15.79
C SER A 198 -2.50 -6.92 -16.92
N GLN A 199 -1.85 -6.48 -18.01
CA GLN A 199 -2.52 -5.97 -19.20
C GLN A 199 -3.40 -7.02 -19.88
N ASP A 200 -2.89 -8.24 -20.06
CA ASP A 200 -3.57 -9.27 -20.84
C ASP A 200 -4.61 -10.05 -20.03
N THR A 201 -4.39 -10.22 -18.72
CA THR A 201 -5.31 -10.95 -17.83
C THR A 201 -6.46 -10.08 -17.34
N LEU A 202 -6.21 -8.81 -16.99
CA LEU A 202 -7.22 -7.94 -16.38
C LEU A 202 -7.53 -6.70 -17.21
N PHE A 203 -6.55 -5.84 -17.49
CA PHE A 203 -6.85 -4.49 -17.97
C PHE A 203 -7.52 -4.46 -19.35
N LYS A 204 -6.95 -5.15 -20.36
CA LYS A 204 -7.57 -5.24 -21.69
C LYS A 204 -8.92 -5.97 -21.66
N PRO A 205 -9.04 -7.18 -21.06
CA PRO A 205 -10.33 -7.88 -21.06
C PRO A 205 -11.43 -7.13 -20.31
N ALA A 206 -11.09 -6.40 -19.25
CA ALA A 206 -12.04 -5.60 -18.49
C ALA A 206 -12.31 -4.24 -19.11
N GLY A 207 -11.59 -3.83 -20.17
CA GLY A 207 -11.75 -2.51 -20.79
C GLY A 207 -11.25 -1.36 -19.93
N MET A 208 -10.25 -1.62 -19.08
CA MET A 208 -9.57 -0.62 -18.25
C MET A 208 -8.43 0.02 -19.07
N THR A 209 -8.78 0.88 -20.02
CA THR A 209 -7.85 1.34 -21.07
C THR A 209 -6.87 2.43 -20.62
N HIS A 210 -7.08 3.01 -19.44
CA HIS A 210 -6.23 4.03 -18.83
C HIS A 210 -5.55 3.51 -17.54
N THR A 211 -5.48 2.19 -17.40
CA THR A 211 -4.85 1.52 -16.26
C THR A 211 -3.53 0.90 -16.70
N SER A 212 -2.47 1.13 -15.94
CA SER A 212 -1.13 0.61 -16.20
C SER A 212 -0.39 0.34 -14.89
N THR A 213 0.57 -0.58 -14.94
CA THR A 213 1.54 -0.88 -13.87
C THR A 213 2.89 -0.22 -14.09
N GLU A 214 3.04 0.60 -15.14
CA GLU A 214 4.27 1.30 -15.49
C GLU A 214 4.17 2.80 -15.14
N PHE A 215 5.11 3.31 -14.35
CA PHE A 215 5.19 4.73 -14.00
C PHE A 215 5.31 5.63 -15.24
N SER A 216 6.01 5.14 -16.28
CA SER A 216 6.12 5.84 -17.56
C SER A 216 4.76 6.09 -18.23
N SER A 217 3.78 5.19 -18.06
CA SER A 217 2.42 5.38 -18.57
C SER A 217 1.69 6.49 -17.81
N PHE A 218 1.85 6.53 -16.48
CA PHE A 218 1.26 7.57 -15.63
C PHE A 218 1.81 8.95 -15.96
N ILE A 219 3.14 9.13 -15.94
CA ILE A 219 3.75 10.46 -16.07
C ILE A 219 3.56 11.05 -17.48
N ASN A 220 3.40 10.20 -18.50
CA ASN A 220 3.16 10.62 -19.87
C ASN A 220 1.67 10.77 -20.23
N ALA A 221 0.74 10.36 -19.35
CA ALA A 221 -0.69 10.55 -19.59
C ALA A 221 -1.02 12.05 -19.61
N PRO A 222 -1.65 12.59 -20.67
CA PRO A 222 -1.98 14.03 -20.73
C PRO A 222 -2.96 14.47 -19.64
N ASP A 223 -3.81 13.54 -19.20
CA ASP A 223 -4.75 13.74 -18.10
C ASP A 223 -4.37 12.93 -16.86
N HIS A 224 -3.32 13.34 -16.16
CA HIS A 224 -2.96 12.78 -14.84
C HIS A 224 -3.03 13.83 -13.73
N ALA A 225 -3.35 13.37 -12.52
CA ALA A 225 -3.28 14.18 -11.32
C ALA A 225 -1.84 14.14 -10.76
N ALA A 226 -1.22 15.31 -10.55
CA ALA A 226 0.07 15.36 -9.86
C ALA A 226 -0.12 15.03 -8.38
N THR A 227 0.89 14.41 -7.77
CA THR A 227 0.90 14.12 -6.35
C THR A 227 1.19 15.40 -5.55
N HIS A 228 0.45 15.66 -4.47
CA HIS A 228 0.64 16.85 -3.64
C HIS A 228 0.99 16.50 -2.20
N VAL A 229 1.92 17.25 -1.63
CA VAL A 229 2.26 17.18 -0.22
C VAL A 229 1.91 18.49 0.48
N LYS A 230 1.58 18.39 1.77
CA LYS A 230 1.30 19.56 2.59
C LYS A 230 2.60 20.28 2.92
N ASN A 231 2.57 21.61 2.84
CA ASN A 231 3.65 22.51 3.20
C ASN A 231 3.53 22.94 4.67
N PRO A 232 4.60 23.45 5.29
CA PRO A 232 4.55 23.97 6.66
C PRO A 232 3.54 25.10 6.87
N ASP A 233 3.23 25.88 5.82
CA ASP A 233 2.21 26.94 5.84
C ASP A 233 0.77 26.42 5.65
N GLY A 234 0.60 25.10 5.55
CA GLY A 234 -0.69 24.44 5.36
C GLY A 234 -1.16 24.33 3.91
N THR A 235 -0.45 24.95 2.95
CA THR A 235 -0.78 24.84 1.52
C THR A 235 -0.35 23.48 0.95
N TRP A 236 -0.86 23.12 -0.23
CA TRP A 236 -0.53 21.87 -0.91
C TRP A 236 0.20 22.15 -2.23
N SER A 237 1.32 21.44 -2.46
CA SER A 237 2.12 21.64 -3.66
C SER A 237 2.70 20.35 -4.23
N PRO A 238 2.84 20.24 -5.57
CA PRO A 238 3.36 19.05 -6.23
C PRO A 238 4.89 19.03 -6.25
N ARG A 239 5.49 18.89 -5.06
CA ARG A 239 6.95 19.00 -4.88
C ARG A 239 7.74 17.77 -5.30
N PHE A 240 7.08 16.62 -5.34
CA PHE A 240 7.74 15.33 -5.52
C PHE A 240 7.13 14.56 -6.68
N VAL A 241 7.90 13.61 -7.19
CA VAL A 241 7.49 12.64 -8.17
C VAL A 241 7.74 11.27 -7.56
N ARG A 242 6.69 10.46 -7.43
CA ARG A 242 6.77 9.10 -6.90
C ARG A 242 6.85 8.12 -8.06
N ASP A 243 7.96 7.42 -8.18
CA ASP A 243 8.18 6.33 -9.16
C ASP A 243 8.20 4.96 -8.46
N PRO A 244 7.07 4.22 -8.43
CA PRO A 244 6.92 2.96 -7.72
C PRO A 244 7.27 1.71 -8.53
N ASP A 245 7.95 1.82 -9.68
CA ASP A 245 8.17 0.69 -10.60
C ASP A 245 8.85 -0.51 -9.92
N ALA A 246 9.78 -0.27 -8.99
CA ALA A 246 10.44 -1.36 -8.27
C ALA A 246 9.45 -2.25 -7.48
N GLN A 247 8.35 -1.67 -7.02
CA GLN A 247 7.27 -2.36 -6.31
C GLN A 247 5.96 -2.34 -7.10
N ALA A 248 6.01 -2.38 -8.43
CA ALA A 248 4.84 -2.21 -9.28
C ALA A 248 3.60 -3.07 -8.90
N PRO A 249 3.72 -4.37 -8.55
CA PRO A 249 2.58 -5.15 -8.07
C PRO A 249 1.97 -4.66 -6.74
N ALA A 250 2.77 -4.06 -5.86
CA ALA A 250 2.34 -3.61 -4.55
C ALA A 250 1.84 -2.16 -4.51
N GLY A 251 2.35 -1.30 -5.40
CA GLY A 251 2.03 0.14 -5.38
C GLY A 251 1.99 0.84 -6.74
N GLY A 252 2.39 0.20 -7.84
CA GLY A 252 2.63 0.87 -9.12
C GLY A 252 1.46 0.99 -10.07
N VAL A 253 0.26 0.52 -9.69
CA VAL A 253 -0.91 0.73 -10.54
C VAL A 253 -1.25 2.22 -10.57
N SER A 254 -1.44 2.73 -11.78
CA SER A 254 -2.13 3.98 -12.06
C SER A 254 -3.42 3.68 -12.81
N SER A 255 -4.49 4.43 -12.51
CA SER A 255 -5.81 4.18 -13.07
C SER A 255 -6.70 5.42 -13.00
N THR A 256 -7.87 5.35 -13.63
CA THR A 256 -8.93 6.36 -13.55
C THR A 256 -10.08 5.84 -12.70
N VAL A 257 -10.94 6.73 -12.21
CA VAL A 257 -12.11 6.26 -11.45
C VAL A 257 -13.13 5.55 -12.35
N THR A 258 -13.16 5.87 -13.65
CA THR A 258 -13.92 5.12 -14.67
C THR A 258 -13.45 3.66 -14.79
N ASP A 259 -12.14 3.44 -14.93
CA ASP A 259 -11.56 2.10 -15.04
C ASP A 259 -11.73 1.31 -13.74
N MET A 260 -11.51 1.96 -12.60
CA MET A 260 -11.72 1.35 -11.29
C MET A 260 -13.18 0.95 -11.09
N ALA A 261 -14.17 1.72 -11.57
CA ALA A 261 -15.58 1.33 -11.52
C ALA A 261 -15.87 0.04 -12.32
N ARG A 262 -15.18 -0.17 -13.46
CA ARG A 262 -15.26 -1.43 -14.22
C ARG A 262 -14.68 -2.60 -13.43
N TRP A 263 -13.56 -2.39 -12.74
CA TRP A 263 -12.98 -3.38 -11.83
C TRP A 263 -13.88 -3.68 -10.63
N LEU A 264 -14.55 -2.69 -10.03
CA LEU A 264 -15.54 -2.90 -8.97
C LEU A 264 -16.70 -3.78 -9.43
N ARG A 265 -17.27 -3.51 -10.62
CA ARG A 265 -18.31 -4.35 -11.22
C ARG A 265 -17.84 -5.80 -11.38
N LEU A 266 -16.62 -5.98 -11.91
CA LEU A 266 -16.01 -7.31 -12.05
C LEU A 266 -15.89 -8.02 -10.70
N GLN A 267 -15.43 -7.32 -9.65
CA GLN A 267 -15.33 -7.90 -8.30
C GLN A 267 -16.70 -8.31 -7.77
N LEU A 268 -17.69 -7.41 -7.81
CA LEU A 268 -19.02 -7.65 -7.25
C LEU A 268 -19.82 -8.71 -8.04
N ALA A 269 -19.47 -8.95 -9.30
CA ALA A 269 -20.03 -10.01 -10.15
C ALA A 269 -19.13 -11.25 -10.26
N ASP A 270 -18.32 -11.50 -9.24
CA ASP A 270 -17.47 -12.68 -9.07
C ASP A 270 -16.54 -12.97 -10.25
N GLY A 271 -16.04 -11.95 -10.93
CA GLY A 271 -15.13 -12.08 -12.08
C GLY A 271 -15.82 -12.06 -13.45
N THR A 272 -17.13 -11.81 -13.48
CA THR A 272 -17.89 -11.55 -14.71
C THR A 272 -18.02 -10.05 -14.94
N LEU A 273 -17.87 -9.60 -16.18
CA LEU A 273 -18.14 -8.22 -16.56
C LEU A 273 -18.78 -8.22 -17.95
N ASP A 274 -19.84 -7.43 -18.14
CA ASP A 274 -20.53 -7.26 -19.42
C ASP A 274 -20.90 -8.62 -20.08
N GLY A 275 -21.36 -9.57 -19.25
CA GLY A 275 -21.76 -10.93 -19.68
C GLY A 275 -20.62 -11.90 -19.97
N LYS A 276 -19.36 -11.48 -19.82
CA LYS A 276 -18.18 -12.30 -20.06
C LYS A 276 -17.45 -12.63 -18.75
N ARG A 277 -17.12 -13.91 -18.57
CA ARG A 277 -16.20 -14.36 -17.53
C ARG A 277 -14.78 -13.90 -17.86
N ILE A 278 -14.23 -12.98 -17.06
CA ILE A 278 -12.86 -12.48 -17.21
C ILE A 278 -11.94 -13.21 -16.23
N ILE A 279 -12.34 -13.31 -14.96
CA ILE A 279 -11.57 -13.99 -13.90
C ILE A 279 -12.37 -15.21 -13.40
N PRO A 280 -11.76 -16.41 -13.28
CA PRO A 280 -12.44 -17.57 -12.73
C PRO A 280 -13.00 -17.30 -11.32
N ALA A 281 -14.27 -17.67 -11.08
CA ALA A 281 -14.94 -17.37 -9.81
C ALA A 281 -14.19 -17.94 -8.59
N GLY A 282 -13.70 -19.18 -8.72
CA GLY A 282 -13.04 -19.87 -7.61
C GLY A 282 -11.74 -19.20 -7.20
N THR A 283 -10.86 -18.88 -8.15
CA THR A 283 -9.57 -18.25 -7.85
C THR A 283 -9.75 -16.84 -7.31
N LEU A 284 -10.77 -16.10 -7.78
CA LEU A 284 -11.12 -14.79 -7.24
C LEU A 284 -11.73 -14.89 -5.84
N ALA A 285 -12.60 -15.85 -5.58
CA ALA A 285 -13.21 -16.05 -4.27
C ALA A 285 -12.16 -16.36 -3.19
N ALA A 286 -11.09 -17.10 -3.53
CA ALA A 286 -9.98 -17.37 -2.62
C ALA A 286 -9.32 -16.08 -2.10
N THR A 287 -9.31 -15.00 -2.89
CA THR A 287 -8.67 -13.72 -2.51
C THR A 287 -9.34 -13.03 -1.32
N ARG A 288 -10.62 -13.37 -1.08
CA ARG A 288 -11.51 -12.71 -0.12
C ARG A 288 -11.58 -13.43 1.23
N LEU A 289 -10.95 -14.61 1.32
CA LEU A 289 -10.93 -15.39 2.55
C LEU A 289 -9.93 -14.80 3.54
N PRO A 290 -10.20 -14.83 4.86
CA PRO A 290 -9.21 -14.43 5.85
C PRO A 290 -8.07 -15.45 5.90
N HIS A 291 -6.83 -15.00 5.67
CA HIS A 291 -5.61 -15.83 5.71
C HIS A 291 -4.80 -15.64 6.99
N ILE A 292 -4.92 -14.49 7.64
CA ILE A 292 -4.27 -14.17 8.91
C ILE A 292 -5.00 -13.03 9.63
N VAL A 293 -4.89 -12.97 10.96
CA VAL A 293 -5.33 -11.81 11.75
C VAL A 293 -4.32 -10.68 11.54
N SER A 294 -4.79 -9.54 11.04
CA SER A 294 -3.94 -8.36 10.80
C SER A 294 -4.06 -7.30 11.89
N GLN A 295 -5.20 -7.27 12.58
CA GLN A 295 -5.46 -6.30 13.63
C GLN A 295 -6.29 -6.93 14.73
N ALA A 296 -5.83 -6.81 15.98
CA ALA A 296 -6.65 -7.13 17.14
C ALA A 296 -7.85 -6.16 17.23
N PRO A 297 -8.99 -6.59 17.78
CA PRO A 297 -10.12 -5.69 17.99
C PRO A 297 -9.67 -4.53 18.87
N THR A 298 -9.76 -3.32 18.34
CA THR A 298 -9.34 -2.09 19.01
C THR A 298 -10.45 -1.05 18.90
N PRO A 299 -10.84 -0.39 20.01
CA PRO A 299 -11.80 0.70 19.93
C PRO A 299 -11.33 1.80 18.97
N PRO A 300 -12.23 2.42 18.19
CA PRO A 300 -13.69 2.25 18.22
C PRO A 300 -14.24 1.19 17.26
N LEU A 301 -13.39 0.53 16.47
CA LEU A 301 -13.83 -0.40 15.43
C LEU A 301 -14.32 -1.74 16.00
N ASP A 302 -13.89 -2.12 17.21
CA ASP A 302 -14.30 -3.26 18.05
C ASP A 302 -14.34 -4.67 17.40
N HIS A 303 -14.01 -4.78 16.11
CA HIS A 303 -13.94 -6.02 15.34
C HIS A 303 -12.48 -6.41 15.04
N THR A 304 -12.24 -7.72 15.03
CA THR A 304 -10.95 -8.27 14.58
C THR A 304 -10.78 -8.02 13.08
N GLY A 305 -9.65 -7.42 12.70
CA GLY A 305 -9.23 -7.27 11.31
C GLY A 305 -8.47 -8.50 10.84
N PHE A 306 -8.77 -8.94 9.61
CA PHE A 306 -8.04 -9.99 8.92
C PHE A 306 -7.43 -9.45 7.64
N TYR A 307 -6.50 -10.21 7.08
CA TYR A 307 -5.97 -9.96 5.75
C TYR A 307 -6.16 -11.21 4.88
N GLY A 308 -6.68 -10.99 3.68
CA GLY A 308 -6.84 -12.01 2.65
C GLY A 308 -5.67 -12.01 1.69
N LEU A 309 -5.91 -12.28 0.41
CA LEU A 309 -4.87 -12.19 -0.61
C LEU A 309 -4.93 -10.80 -1.23
N GLY A 310 -4.12 -9.86 -0.72
CA GLY A 310 -4.11 -8.47 -1.16
C GLY A 310 -5.31 -7.62 -0.70
N TRP A 311 -6.13 -8.10 0.23
CA TRP A 311 -7.31 -7.39 0.75
C TRP A 311 -7.27 -7.30 2.27
N ASN A 312 -7.69 -6.16 2.83
CA ASN A 312 -8.22 -6.16 4.19
C ASN A 312 -9.57 -6.89 4.17
N VAL A 313 -9.76 -7.77 5.14
CA VAL A 313 -10.96 -8.59 5.31
C VAL A 313 -11.51 -8.31 6.70
N SER A 314 -12.75 -7.85 6.76
CA SER A 314 -13.47 -7.68 8.02
C SER A 314 -14.94 -8.06 7.87
N TYR A 315 -15.65 -8.05 8.99
CA TYR A 315 -17.09 -8.28 9.03
C TYR A 315 -17.72 -7.13 9.79
N ASP A 316 -18.87 -6.66 9.34
CA ASP A 316 -19.64 -5.64 10.06
C ASP A 316 -20.55 -6.27 11.15
N ASP A 317 -21.30 -5.43 11.86
CA ASP A 317 -22.21 -5.84 12.94
C ASP A 317 -23.31 -6.80 12.47
N ALA A 318 -23.67 -6.77 11.19
CA ALA A 318 -24.62 -7.68 10.57
C ALA A 318 -23.98 -9.00 10.09
N GLY A 319 -22.67 -9.16 10.29
CA GLY A 319 -21.88 -10.32 9.86
C GLY A 319 -21.60 -10.34 8.35
N ARG A 320 -21.76 -9.21 7.65
CA ARG A 320 -21.50 -9.11 6.21
C ARG A 320 -20.01 -8.93 5.98
N LEU A 321 -19.49 -9.64 4.97
CA LEU A 321 -18.12 -9.49 4.52
C LEU A 321 -17.90 -8.07 4.01
N ARG A 322 -16.92 -7.38 4.59
CA ARG A 322 -16.37 -6.13 4.08
C ARG A 322 -14.95 -6.38 3.58
N LEU A 323 -14.71 -6.00 2.33
CA LEU A 323 -13.37 -5.99 1.75
C LEU A 323 -12.95 -4.55 1.58
N SER A 324 -11.71 -4.23 1.96
CA SER A 324 -11.17 -2.89 1.71
C SER A 324 -9.68 -2.92 1.44
N HIS A 325 -9.17 -1.81 0.91
CA HIS A 325 -7.76 -1.51 0.93
C HIS A 325 -7.57 0.00 0.81
N SER A 326 -6.74 0.59 1.67
CA SER A 326 -6.29 1.98 1.53
C SER A 326 -5.01 2.03 0.69
N GLY A 327 -4.82 3.09 -0.08
CA GLY A 327 -3.58 3.39 -0.76
C GLY A 327 -3.00 4.68 -0.19
N GLY A 328 -1.69 4.72 -0.02
CA GLY A 328 -0.96 5.89 0.42
C GLY A 328 0.40 5.97 -0.24
N PHE A 329 0.73 7.14 -0.77
CA PHE A 329 2.09 7.59 -0.96
C PHE A 329 2.28 8.89 -0.19
N GLU A 330 3.22 8.92 0.74
CA GLU A 330 3.63 10.11 1.49
C GLU A 330 4.08 11.23 0.56
N LEU A 331 4.58 10.87 -0.64
CA LEU A 331 4.93 11.81 -1.70
C LEU A 331 3.72 12.32 -2.52
N GLY A 332 2.48 11.98 -2.15
CA GLY A 332 1.30 12.78 -2.47
C GLY A 332 0.09 12.08 -3.09
N ALA A 333 -0.23 10.85 -2.69
CA ALA A 333 -1.47 10.17 -3.09
C ALA A 333 -2.14 9.46 -1.90
N ASN A 334 -3.47 9.48 -1.84
CA ASN A 334 -4.25 8.69 -0.89
C ASN A 334 -5.54 8.21 -1.53
N THR A 335 -5.79 6.91 -1.47
CA THR A 335 -6.90 6.25 -2.16
C THR A 335 -7.56 5.23 -1.25
N ASN A 336 -8.80 4.86 -1.57
CA ASN A 336 -9.51 3.81 -0.86
C ASN A 336 -10.38 3.04 -1.86
N VAL A 337 -10.46 1.72 -1.67
CA VAL A 337 -11.55 0.90 -2.19
C VAL A 337 -12.21 0.16 -1.03
N THR A 338 -13.53 0.12 -1.03
CA THR A 338 -14.31 -0.67 -0.06
C THR A 338 -15.52 -1.32 -0.74
N LEU A 339 -15.79 -2.58 -0.41
CA LEU A 339 -16.83 -3.42 -1.00
C LEU A 339 -17.64 -4.14 0.09
N LEU A 340 -18.95 -4.26 -0.13
CA LEU A 340 -19.85 -5.21 0.52
C LEU A 340 -20.39 -6.18 -0.55
N PRO A 341 -19.74 -7.33 -0.78
CA PRO A 341 -20.10 -8.23 -1.88
C PRO A 341 -21.53 -8.76 -1.78
N LEU A 342 -22.02 -9.05 -0.57
CA LEU A 342 -23.42 -9.50 -0.37
C LEU A 342 -24.42 -8.44 -0.87
N GLU A 343 -24.13 -7.17 -0.63
CA GLU A 343 -24.95 -6.02 -1.03
C GLU A 343 -24.71 -5.61 -2.48
N LYS A 344 -23.77 -6.26 -3.19
CA LYS A 344 -23.29 -5.84 -4.52
C LYS A 344 -22.96 -4.35 -4.58
N LEU A 345 -22.39 -3.82 -3.50
CA LEU A 345 -22.12 -2.40 -3.30
C LEU A 345 -20.63 -2.16 -3.14
N GLY A 346 -20.11 -1.14 -3.83
CA GLY A 346 -18.69 -0.79 -3.76
C GLY A 346 -18.45 0.68 -4.04
N ILE A 347 -17.44 1.23 -3.37
CA ILE A 347 -16.94 2.60 -3.61
C ILE A 347 -15.44 2.57 -3.84
N VAL A 348 -14.98 3.44 -4.73
CA VAL A 348 -13.57 3.78 -4.89
C VAL A 348 -13.41 5.30 -4.80
N VAL A 349 -12.40 5.73 -4.04
CA VAL A 349 -12.04 7.13 -3.83
C VAL A 349 -10.57 7.31 -4.17
N LEU A 350 -10.28 8.17 -5.13
CA LEU A 350 -8.91 8.50 -5.55
C LEU A 350 -8.64 9.96 -5.19
N THR A 351 -7.55 10.26 -4.50
CA THR A 351 -7.13 11.64 -4.22
C THR A 351 -5.68 11.86 -4.63
N ASN A 352 -5.34 13.12 -4.90
CA ASN A 352 -3.99 13.52 -5.32
C ASN A 352 -3.23 14.28 -4.22
N GLY A 353 -3.56 13.99 -2.95
CA GLY A 353 -2.86 14.51 -1.78
C GLY A 353 -2.26 13.37 -0.95
N ALA A 354 -1.15 13.66 -0.28
CA ALA A 354 -0.54 12.78 0.72
C ALA A 354 -1.56 12.38 1.81
N PRO A 355 -1.38 11.22 2.45
CA PRO A 355 -2.40 10.65 3.32
C PRO A 355 -2.74 11.53 4.53
N VAL A 356 -4.02 11.92 4.60
CA VAL A 356 -4.62 12.66 5.73
C VAL A 356 -5.96 12.07 6.15
N GLY A 357 -6.25 10.84 5.72
CA GLY A 357 -7.48 10.11 6.05
C GLY A 357 -8.72 10.49 5.24
N MET A 358 -8.61 11.39 4.26
CA MET A 358 -9.77 11.87 3.49
C MET A 358 -10.41 10.77 2.65
N ALA A 359 -9.62 9.93 1.96
CA ALA A 359 -10.16 8.90 1.08
C ALA A 359 -10.98 7.86 1.85
N ASP A 360 -10.44 7.41 2.97
CA ASP A 360 -11.08 6.45 3.88
C ASP A 360 -12.32 7.03 4.55
N ALA A 361 -12.27 8.30 4.99
CA ALA A 361 -13.42 8.97 5.58
C ALA A 361 -14.59 9.09 4.61
N ILE A 362 -14.34 9.38 3.32
CA ILE A 362 -15.39 9.43 2.29
C ILE A 362 -16.01 8.04 2.09
N ALA A 363 -15.20 7.00 2.01
CA ALA A 363 -15.69 5.63 1.86
C ALA A 363 -16.54 5.20 3.06
N MET A 364 -16.09 5.50 4.28
CA MET A 364 -16.81 5.12 5.49
C MET A 364 -18.06 5.96 5.74
N ASP A 365 -18.07 7.27 5.48
CA ASP A 365 -19.29 8.09 5.56
C ASP A 365 -20.37 7.59 4.58
N PHE A 366 -19.96 7.16 3.38
CA PHE A 366 -20.87 6.55 2.40
C PHE A 366 -21.50 5.26 2.93
N PHE A 367 -20.70 4.31 3.43
CA PHE A 367 -21.22 3.04 3.94
C PHE A 367 -22.04 3.23 5.22
N ASP A 368 -21.57 4.04 6.17
CA ASP A 368 -22.29 4.35 7.40
C ASP A 368 -23.67 4.97 7.10
N THR A 369 -23.73 5.89 6.14
CA THR A 369 -25.02 6.44 5.68
C THR A 369 -25.89 5.40 4.97
N ALA A 370 -25.33 4.53 4.15
CA ALA A 370 -26.08 3.47 3.48
C ALA A 370 -26.59 2.39 4.46
N GLU A 371 -25.89 2.16 5.57
CA GLU A 371 -26.23 1.14 6.55
C GLU A 371 -27.19 1.64 7.64
N HIS A 372 -27.14 2.94 7.95
CA HIS A 372 -27.87 3.51 9.08
C HIS A 372 -28.81 4.66 8.68
N GLY A 373 -28.84 5.05 7.40
CA GLY A 373 -29.61 6.17 6.86
C GLY A 373 -29.02 7.56 7.15
N ALA A 374 -28.04 7.65 8.05
CA ALA A 374 -27.26 8.84 8.36
C ALA A 374 -25.91 8.43 8.96
N PRO A 375 -24.87 9.29 8.91
CA PRO A 375 -23.61 9.01 9.59
C PRO A 375 -23.82 8.89 11.10
N THR A 376 -23.32 7.80 11.66
CA THR A 376 -23.25 7.54 13.09
C THR A 376 -21.94 8.08 13.69
N THR A 377 -20.93 8.31 12.85
CA THR A 377 -19.59 8.76 13.24
C THR A 377 -19.12 9.95 12.40
N ASP A 378 -18.37 10.87 13.02
CA ASP A 378 -17.63 11.88 12.27
C ASP A 378 -16.31 11.28 11.76
N TRP A 379 -16.36 10.67 10.57
CA TRP A 379 -15.27 9.86 10.02
C TRP A 379 -14.02 10.66 9.70
N LEU A 380 -14.16 11.92 9.29
CA LEU A 380 -13.03 12.74 8.84
C LEU A 380 -12.01 13.01 9.97
N PRO A 381 -12.38 13.56 11.14
CA PRO A 381 -11.43 13.72 12.24
C PRO A 381 -10.93 12.39 12.79
N LEU A 382 -11.75 11.33 12.79
CA LEU A 382 -11.33 10.00 13.24
C LEU A 382 -10.18 9.47 12.37
N PHE A 383 -10.34 9.47 11.04
CA PHE A 383 -9.28 9.02 10.15
C PHE A 383 -8.09 9.97 10.14
N ALA A 384 -8.30 11.29 10.26
CA ALA A 384 -7.19 12.23 10.41
C ALA A 384 -6.31 11.89 11.63
N GLU A 385 -6.91 11.53 12.76
CA GLU A 385 -6.18 11.09 13.96
C GLU A 385 -5.48 9.74 13.75
N LEU A 386 -6.14 8.76 13.13
CA LEU A 386 -5.52 7.46 12.83
C LEU A 386 -4.29 7.61 11.95
N TYR A 387 -4.39 8.41 10.87
CA TYR A 387 -3.26 8.70 10.00
C TYR A 387 -2.15 9.48 10.74
N ALA A 388 -2.50 10.46 11.56
CA ALA A 388 -1.51 11.18 12.38
C ALA A 388 -0.75 10.26 13.36
N ARG A 389 -1.39 9.16 13.82
CA ARG A 389 -0.74 8.14 14.66
C ARG A 389 0.07 7.11 13.84
N GLN A 390 -0.33 6.83 12.61
CA GLN A 390 0.24 5.78 11.77
C GLN A 390 1.43 6.22 10.90
N LEU A 391 1.60 7.53 10.67
CA LEU A 391 2.78 8.11 10.00
C LEU A 391 4.07 7.83 10.80
N GLY A 392 4.57 6.60 10.65
CA GLY A 392 5.85 6.04 11.12
C GLY A 392 6.01 5.88 12.64
N PRO A 393 7.07 5.18 13.12
CA PRO A 393 7.68 5.63 14.37
C PRO A 393 7.90 7.13 14.17
N GLY A 394 7.46 7.93 15.12
CA GLY A 394 7.65 9.37 15.06
C GLY A 394 9.14 9.73 14.86
N PRO A 395 9.49 11.02 14.87
CA PRO A 395 10.89 11.44 14.83
C PRO A 395 11.74 10.58 15.77
N SER A 396 13.02 10.39 15.41
CA SER A 396 13.97 9.65 16.24
C SER A 396 13.72 9.88 17.73
N ALA A 397 13.78 8.81 18.53
CA ALA A 397 13.62 8.92 19.98
C ALA A 397 14.63 9.91 20.61
N THR A 398 15.74 10.18 19.90
CA THR A 398 16.69 11.23 20.24
C THR A 398 16.37 12.51 19.47
N ASP A 399 16.26 13.62 20.18
CA ASP A 399 16.14 14.95 19.57
C ASP A 399 17.50 15.45 19.04
N TYR A 400 17.86 14.96 17.86
CA TYR A 400 19.09 15.36 17.18
C TYR A 400 19.12 16.82 16.73
N ALA A 401 18.04 17.58 16.86
CA ALA A 401 18.05 19.02 16.61
C ALA A 401 18.67 19.81 17.78
N HIS A 402 18.70 19.22 18.98
CA HIS A 402 19.21 19.88 20.19
C HIS A 402 20.30 19.03 20.86
N PRO A 403 21.59 19.29 20.55
CA PRO A 403 22.72 18.66 21.24
C PRO A 403 22.65 18.77 22.77
N PRO A 404 23.10 17.75 23.52
CA PRO A 404 23.10 17.79 24.98
C PRO A 404 24.02 18.89 25.52
N ALA A 405 23.71 19.40 26.71
CA ALA A 405 24.59 20.32 27.42
C ALA A 405 25.94 19.66 27.71
N GLY A 406 27.04 20.28 27.25
CA GLY A 406 28.38 19.70 27.38
C GLY A 406 28.72 18.67 26.31
N ALA A 407 28.02 18.66 25.16
CA ALA A 407 28.37 17.86 24.00
C ALA A 407 29.88 17.93 23.70
N LYS A 408 30.50 16.76 23.59
CA LYS A 408 31.92 16.62 23.28
C LYS A 408 32.15 17.07 21.84
N PRO A 409 33.29 17.74 21.54
CA PRO A 409 33.60 18.11 20.18
C PRO A 409 33.83 16.88 19.30
N ALA A 410 33.46 16.98 18.02
CA ALA A 410 33.89 16.03 17.00
C ALA A 410 35.42 15.96 16.91
N ARG A 411 35.92 14.79 16.51
CA ARG A 411 37.29 14.61 16.02
C ARG A 411 37.47 15.33 14.67
N ALA A 412 38.70 15.37 14.16
CA ALA A 412 38.96 15.91 12.83
C ALA A 412 38.16 15.14 11.76
N ASP A 413 37.67 15.83 10.73
CA ASP A 413 36.86 15.25 9.65
C ASP A 413 37.49 13.98 9.03
N SER A 414 38.82 13.94 8.93
CA SER A 414 39.59 12.80 8.42
C SER A 414 39.38 11.49 9.21
N ALA A 415 38.96 11.57 10.48
CA ALA A 415 38.60 10.42 11.29
C ALA A 415 37.34 9.71 10.78
N TYR A 416 36.45 10.46 10.11
CA TYR A 416 35.14 9.98 9.65
C TYR A 416 35.11 9.70 8.15
N THR A 417 35.94 10.38 7.35
CA THR A 417 35.96 10.20 5.89
C THR A 417 36.37 8.79 5.47
N GLY A 418 35.75 8.29 4.41
CA GLY A 418 36.05 6.98 3.84
C GLY A 418 34.85 6.33 3.16
N THR A 419 35.08 5.13 2.65
CA THR A 419 34.04 4.25 2.15
C THR A 419 33.72 3.19 3.21
N TYR A 420 32.43 2.96 3.43
CA TYR A 420 31.91 1.94 4.33
C TYR A 420 30.92 1.06 3.56
N VAL A 421 30.76 -0.20 3.95
CA VAL A 421 29.87 -1.14 3.27
C VAL A 421 28.98 -1.89 4.27
N SER A 422 27.69 -1.99 3.92
CA SER A 422 26.72 -2.90 4.51
C SER A 422 26.40 -3.99 3.48
N PRO A 423 26.29 -5.28 3.87
CA PRO A 423 25.81 -6.32 2.97
C PRO A 423 24.42 -6.07 2.41
N TYR A 424 23.58 -5.28 3.11
CA TYR A 424 22.20 -5.00 2.71
C TYR A 424 22.08 -3.66 1.97
N TYR A 425 22.50 -2.57 2.61
CA TYR A 425 22.40 -1.20 2.04
C TYR A 425 23.55 -0.82 1.11
N GLY A 426 24.45 -1.75 0.82
CA GLY A 426 25.59 -1.55 -0.06
C GLY A 426 26.55 -0.46 0.43
N LYS A 427 26.95 0.43 -0.49
CA LYS A 427 28.03 1.39 -0.26
C LYS A 427 27.53 2.68 0.39
N LEU A 428 28.27 3.09 1.42
CA LEU A 428 28.19 4.39 2.08
C LEU A 428 29.51 5.13 1.89
N THR A 429 29.47 6.42 1.55
CA THR A 429 30.69 7.26 1.49
C THR A 429 30.53 8.51 2.36
N VAL A 430 31.54 8.80 3.17
CA VAL A 430 31.64 10.05 3.94
C VAL A 430 32.76 10.91 3.39
N THR A 431 32.43 12.14 3.00
CA THR A 431 33.39 13.12 2.45
C THR A 431 33.39 14.41 3.26
N ALA A 432 34.55 15.03 3.43
CA ALA A 432 34.66 16.37 4.00
C ALA A 432 34.40 17.44 2.92
N LYS A 433 33.80 18.57 3.31
CA LYS A 433 33.63 19.75 2.44
C LYS A 433 34.84 20.68 2.56
N GLU A 434 35.13 21.42 1.50
CA GLU A 434 36.03 22.58 1.59
C GLU A 434 35.44 23.60 2.56
N GLY A 435 36.20 23.98 3.59
CA GLY A 435 35.73 24.85 4.68
C GLY A 435 35.15 24.11 5.90
N GLY A 436 35.17 22.78 5.91
CA GLY A 436 34.79 21.93 7.05
C GLY A 436 33.37 21.37 6.96
N GLY A 437 33.16 20.23 7.62
CA GLY A 437 31.87 19.54 7.72
C GLY A 437 31.77 18.33 6.80
N LEU A 438 30.91 17.38 7.17
CA LEU A 438 30.82 16.07 6.53
C LEU A 438 29.57 15.96 5.65
N THR A 439 29.66 15.15 4.59
CA THR A 439 28.53 14.72 3.77
C THR A 439 28.52 13.21 3.67
N LEU A 440 27.38 12.63 4.03
CA LEU A 440 27.07 11.21 3.86
C LEU A 440 26.47 11.00 2.46
N SER A 441 26.91 9.95 1.76
CA SER A 441 26.35 9.55 0.46
C SER A 441 25.92 8.09 0.47
N LEU A 442 24.69 7.80 0.05
CA LEU A 442 24.07 6.46 0.05
C LEU A 442 23.44 6.10 -1.31
N GLY A 443 23.30 4.82 -1.58
CA GLY A 443 22.59 4.28 -2.75
C GLY A 443 23.44 4.19 -4.03
N PRO A 444 22.97 3.44 -5.06
CA PRO A 444 23.67 3.26 -6.33
C PRO A 444 23.75 4.56 -7.15
N LYS A 445 22.75 5.45 -7.00
CA LYS A 445 22.79 6.84 -7.44
C LYS A 445 22.99 7.69 -6.18
N PRO A 446 24.21 8.20 -5.91
CA PRO A 446 24.54 8.74 -4.59
C PRO A 446 23.62 9.89 -4.14
N MET A 447 22.73 9.61 -3.21
CA MET A 447 21.95 10.61 -2.47
C MET A 447 22.85 11.24 -1.42
N ARG A 448 22.92 12.57 -1.37
CA ARG A 448 23.87 13.32 -0.52
C ARG A 448 23.16 13.99 0.64
N PHE A 449 23.62 13.68 1.85
CA PHE A 449 23.07 14.19 3.10
C PHE A 449 24.15 14.94 3.89
N PRO A 450 24.03 16.27 4.03
CA PRO A 450 24.91 17.02 4.92
C PRO A 450 24.74 16.54 6.36
N LEU A 451 25.86 16.28 7.04
CA LEU A 451 25.86 15.88 8.45
C LEU A 451 25.94 17.11 9.36
N THR A 452 25.15 17.11 10.42
CA THR A 452 25.18 18.09 11.52
C THR A 452 25.76 17.42 12.75
N HIS A 453 26.80 17.99 13.37
CA HIS A 453 27.37 17.43 14.60
C HIS A 453 26.35 17.43 15.75
N TYR A 454 26.32 16.35 16.53
CA TYR A 454 25.46 16.21 17.71
C TYR A 454 26.28 16.08 19.00
N ASP A 455 27.01 14.97 19.20
CA ASP A 455 27.85 14.75 20.38
C ASP A 455 28.98 13.76 20.08
N GLY A 456 30.23 14.20 20.26
CA GLY A 456 31.42 13.40 20.02
C GLY A 456 31.47 12.83 18.61
N ASP A 457 31.36 11.51 18.48
CA ASP A 457 31.37 10.79 17.20
C ASP A 457 29.96 10.56 16.62
N THR A 458 28.97 11.33 17.09
CA THR A 458 27.58 11.27 16.64
C THR A 458 27.21 12.53 15.87
N PHE A 459 26.58 12.32 14.72
CA PHE A 459 26.05 13.33 13.82
C PHE A 459 24.58 13.04 13.53
N SER A 460 23.92 13.96 12.83
CA SER A 460 22.57 13.78 12.33
C SER A 460 22.41 14.27 10.89
N TYR A 461 21.38 13.76 10.21
CA TYR A 461 20.93 14.27 8.91
C TYR A 461 19.41 14.19 8.82
N VAL A 462 18.84 14.85 7.81
CA VAL A 462 17.41 14.79 7.52
C VAL A 462 17.19 13.76 6.42
N THR A 463 16.35 12.76 6.68
CA THR A 463 15.98 11.72 5.72
C THR A 463 15.19 12.32 4.55
N ALA A 464 15.19 11.62 3.42
CA ALA A 464 14.42 11.97 2.24
C ALA A 464 13.88 10.67 1.60
N GLY A 465 12.87 10.81 0.73
CA GLY A 465 12.21 9.66 0.09
C GLY A 465 10.80 9.44 0.65
N GLU A 466 10.19 8.34 0.22
CA GLU A 466 8.83 7.95 0.58
C GLU A 466 8.72 7.60 2.07
N ASN A 467 9.75 6.99 2.66
CA ASN A 467 9.73 6.54 4.05
C ASN A 467 10.38 7.53 5.03
N ALA A 468 10.56 8.80 4.62
CA ALA A 468 11.30 9.78 5.40
C ALA A 468 10.64 10.08 6.77
N VAL A 469 11.44 10.00 7.85
CA VAL A 469 11.01 10.24 9.24
C VAL A 469 11.55 11.55 9.85
N GLY A 470 12.16 12.40 9.02
CA GLY A 470 12.78 13.65 9.46
C GLY A 470 14.22 13.47 9.91
N ARG A 471 14.62 14.09 11.03
CA ARG A 471 16.02 14.08 11.48
C ARG A 471 16.35 12.79 12.23
N THR A 472 17.47 12.16 11.87
CA THR A 472 17.95 10.90 12.44
C THR A 472 19.47 10.90 12.67
N GLY A 473 19.96 9.94 13.45
CA GLY A 473 21.34 9.84 13.90
C GLY A 473 22.26 9.01 13.00
N VAL A 474 23.54 9.40 13.00
CA VAL A 474 24.66 8.67 12.42
C VAL A 474 25.78 8.63 13.45
N SER A 475 26.21 7.44 13.85
CA SER A 475 27.27 7.27 14.86
C SER A 475 28.47 6.54 14.27
N PHE A 476 29.67 7.02 14.61
CA PHE A 476 30.94 6.44 14.18
C PHE A 476 31.61 5.76 15.37
N LYS A 477 32.02 4.50 15.21
CA LYS A 477 32.74 3.76 16.26
C LYS A 477 33.61 2.66 15.68
N ASP A 478 34.87 2.59 16.07
CA ASP A 478 35.78 1.46 15.77
C ASP A 478 35.82 1.05 14.27
N GLY A 479 35.85 2.03 13.36
CA GLY A 479 35.84 1.78 11.91
C GLY A 479 34.46 1.39 11.34
N THR A 480 33.39 1.57 12.10
CA THR A 480 32.01 1.35 11.66
C THR A 480 31.21 2.66 11.68
N VAL A 481 30.18 2.69 10.83
CA VAL A 481 29.15 3.74 10.80
C VAL A 481 27.81 3.06 11.00
N ARG A 482 27.04 3.52 11.97
CA ARG A 482 25.66 3.07 12.19
C ARG A 482 24.70 4.20 11.88
N ILE A 483 23.75 3.96 10.97
CA ILE A 483 22.67 4.89 10.63
C ILE A 483 21.39 4.42 11.31
N GLU A 484 20.89 5.21 12.26
CA GLU A 484 19.72 4.85 13.07
C GLU A 484 18.49 4.54 12.23
N TYR A 485 18.18 5.40 11.25
CA TYR A 485 17.05 5.23 10.32
C TYR A 485 17.09 3.92 9.53
N LEU A 486 18.28 3.37 9.27
CA LEU A 486 18.45 2.15 8.50
C LEU A 486 18.57 0.89 9.38
N ASP A 487 18.56 1.04 10.71
CA ASP A 487 18.97 -0.01 11.64
C ASP A 487 17.81 -0.67 12.41
N ALA A 488 16.56 -0.41 12.03
CA ALA A 488 15.38 -1.04 12.66
C ALA A 488 15.48 -2.58 12.69
N ASN A 489 16.02 -3.18 11.62
CA ASN A 489 16.25 -4.63 11.49
C ASN A 489 17.70 -5.04 11.75
N HIS A 490 18.51 -4.17 12.37
CA HIS A 490 19.95 -4.37 12.63
C HIS A 490 20.82 -4.52 11.36
N LEU A 491 20.40 -3.89 10.26
CA LEU A 491 21.10 -3.91 8.97
C LEU A 491 21.81 -2.58 8.64
N GLY A 492 21.60 -1.55 9.48
CA GLY A 492 22.05 -0.17 9.25
C GLY A 492 23.49 0.11 9.67
N THR A 493 24.28 -0.93 9.93
CA THR A 493 25.71 -0.84 10.26
C THR A 493 26.56 -1.10 9.02
N PHE A 494 27.53 -0.21 8.77
CA PHE A 494 28.46 -0.25 7.67
C PHE A 494 29.90 -0.32 8.21
N THR A 495 30.73 -1.16 7.61
CA THR A 495 32.13 -1.35 8.00
C THR A 495 33.06 -0.67 7.01
N LYS A 496 34.10 0.01 7.51
CA LYS A 496 35.09 0.71 6.67
C LYS A 496 35.81 -0.29 5.77
N GLN A 497 35.96 0.09 4.50
CA GLN A 497 36.76 -0.66 3.53
C GLN A 497 38.25 -0.37 3.65
#